data_AF-A0A0C3B5U9-F1
#
_entry.id   AF-A0A0C3B5U9-F1
#
_cell.length_a   1.000
_cell.length_b   1.000
_cell.length_c   1.000
_cell.angle_alpha   90.00
_cell.angle_beta   90.00
_cell.angle_gamma   90.00
#
_symmetry.space_group_name_H-M   'P 1'
#
loop_
_entity.id
_entity.type
_entity.pdbx_description
1 polymer ?
#
loop_
_entity_poly.entity_id
_entity_poly.type
_entity_poly.pdbx_seq_one_letter_code
_entity_poly.pdbx_strand_id
1 'polypeptide(L)'
;LQDIAGEPEAQASGVGLSVEDVLQWLSHKECDWLMIFDNADGDPRVVAKYIPTGNRGNILFTSRNPGVGGSIITRETSIKVEDMGEEDAILLLLKSAWLDESSPDMQKTASPIAIV
;
A
#
# COMPACT_ATOMS: atom_id res chain seq x y z
N LEU A 1 11.16 2.36 -9.08
CA LEU A 1 11.77 3.71 -9.03
C LEU A 1 12.41 4.08 -10.36
N GLN A 2 13.19 3.20 -11.01
CA GLN A 2 13.73 3.49 -12.35
C GLN A 2 12.66 3.82 -13.39
N ASP A 3 11.50 3.14 -13.33
CA ASP A 3 10.37 3.46 -14.22
C ASP A 3 9.81 4.88 -13.98
N ILE A 4 9.91 5.40 -12.74
CA ILE A 4 9.45 6.75 -12.40
C ILE A 4 10.34 7.81 -13.05
N ALA A 5 11.63 7.54 -13.27
CA ALA A 5 12.49 8.42 -14.05
C ALA A 5 12.03 8.54 -15.53
N GLY A 6 11.25 7.57 -16.01
CA GLY A 6 10.65 7.56 -17.34
C GLY A 6 9.37 8.39 -17.46
N GLU A 7 8.79 8.87 -16.35
CA GLU A 7 7.57 9.66 -16.38
C GLU A 7 7.80 11.01 -17.07
N PRO A 8 6.86 11.51 -17.91
CA PRO A 8 7.05 12.75 -18.67
C PRO A 8 7.43 13.96 -17.81
N GLU A 9 6.89 14.03 -16.60
CA GLU A 9 7.17 15.11 -15.66
C GLU A 9 8.57 15.03 -15.05
N ALA A 10 9.06 13.81 -14.77
CA ALA A 10 10.42 13.58 -14.31
C ALA A 10 11.43 13.93 -15.40
N GLN A 11 11.16 13.49 -16.64
CA GLN A 11 12.00 13.83 -17.80
C GLN A 11 12.02 15.34 -18.07
N ALA A 12 10.86 16.01 -18.00
CA ALA A 12 10.78 17.47 -18.16
C ALA A 12 11.56 18.23 -17.07
N SER A 13 11.68 17.63 -15.87
CA SER A 13 12.47 18.17 -14.76
C SER A 13 13.97 17.83 -14.85
N GLY A 14 14.41 17.12 -15.89
CA GLY A 14 15.81 16.74 -16.10
C GLY A 14 16.32 15.67 -15.14
N VAL A 15 15.43 14.83 -14.61
CA VAL A 15 15.76 13.78 -13.64
C VAL A 15 16.61 12.70 -14.30
N GLY A 16 17.71 12.33 -13.65
CA GLY A 16 18.55 11.22 -14.10
C GLY A 16 17.88 9.86 -13.90
N LEU A 17 18.47 8.81 -14.48
CA LEU A 17 17.91 7.45 -14.45
C LEU A 17 18.24 6.68 -13.15
N SER A 18 19.03 7.27 -12.26
CA SER A 18 19.38 6.63 -10.99
C SER A 18 18.21 6.72 -10.00
N VAL A 19 18.23 5.85 -8.99
CA VAL A 19 17.20 5.91 -7.94
C VAL A 19 17.39 7.18 -7.10
N GLU A 20 18.63 7.55 -6.85
CA GLU A 20 19.03 8.73 -6.08
C GLU A 20 18.48 10.02 -6.72
N ASP A 21 18.56 10.13 -8.05
CA ASP A 21 18.00 11.28 -8.79
C ASP A 21 16.49 11.38 -8.63
N VAL A 22 15.78 10.24 -8.69
CA VAL A 22 14.32 10.19 -8.50
C VAL A 22 13.94 10.59 -7.08
N LEU A 23 14.67 10.10 -6.07
CA LEU A 23 14.42 10.48 -4.67
C LEU A 23 14.68 11.99 -4.44
N GLN A 24 15.75 12.52 -5.04
CA GLN A 24 16.04 13.95 -4.98
C GLN A 24 14.98 14.77 -5.71
N TRP A 25 14.45 14.29 -6.83
CA TRP A 25 13.38 14.97 -7.54
C TRP A 25 12.10 15.04 -6.69
N LEU A 26 11.70 13.91 -6.10
CA LEU A 26 10.55 13.85 -5.20
C LEU A 26 10.74 14.74 -3.95
N SER A 27 11.96 14.89 -3.44
CA SER A 27 12.23 15.76 -2.30
C SER A 27 12.03 17.25 -2.58
N HIS A 28 12.15 17.66 -3.85
CA HIS A 28 12.04 19.07 -4.27
C HIS A 28 10.73 19.39 -5.00
N LYS A 29 9.85 18.40 -5.19
CA LYS A 29 8.51 18.62 -5.77
C LYS A 29 7.71 19.59 -4.91
N GLU A 30 7.18 20.64 -5.55
CA GLU A 30 6.34 21.63 -4.86
C GLU A 30 4.92 21.10 -4.59
N CYS A 31 4.45 20.15 -5.40
CA CYS A 31 3.15 19.51 -5.22
C CYS A 31 3.24 18.30 -4.29
N ASP A 32 2.13 18.03 -3.61
CA ASP A 32 2.00 16.82 -2.81
C ASP A 32 2.02 15.58 -3.70
N TRP A 33 2.70 14.55 -3.22
CA TRP A 33 2.77 13.26 -3.90
C TRP A 33 2.53 12.13 -2.90
N LEU A 34 2.14 10.97 -3.43
CA LEU A 34 1.92 9.75 -2.66
C LEU A 34 2.83 8.65 -3.19
N MET A 35 3.63 8.04 -2.31
CA MET A 35 4.41 6.84 -2.60
C MET A 35 3.84 5.65 -1.84
N ILE A 36 3.63 4.54 -2.53
CA ILE A 36 3.13 3.30 -1.92
C ILE A 36 4.24 2.24 -2.02
N PHE A 37 4.72 1.79 -0.86
CA PHE A 37 5.53 0.59 -0.76
C PHE A 37 4.61 -0.59 -0.52
N ASP A 38 4.27 -1.28 -1.61
CA ASP A 38 3.43 -2.46 -1.54
C ASP A 38 4.24 -3.70 -1.12
N ASN A 39 3.69 -4.49 -0.21
CA ASN A 39 4.24 -5.75 0.27
C ASN A 39 5.66 -5.63 0.85
N ALA A 40 5.89 -4.59 1.68
CA ALA A 40 7.14 -4.28 2.36
C ALA A 40 7.43 -5.23 3.53
N ASP A 41 7.45 -6.53 3.27
CA ASP A 41 7.57 -7.58 4.29
C ASP A 41 9.03 -7.83 4.74
N GLY A 42 9.99 -7.35 3.96
CA GLY A 42 11.42 -7.55 4.18
C GLY A 42 11.97 -6.77 5.37
N ASP A 43 13.31 -6.70 5.45
CA ASP A 43 13.99 -5.88 6.43
C ASP A 43 13.63 -4.39 6.22
N PRO A 44 13.03 -3.71 7.21
CA PRO A 44 12.64 -2.31 7.09
C PRO A 44 13.81 -1.38 6.68
N ARG A 45 15.05 -1.71 7.04
CA ARG A 45 16.23 -0.92 6.65
C ARG A 45 16.45 -0.86 5.14
N VAL A 46 15.98 -1.87 4.41
CA VAL A 46 16.07 -1.92 2.94
C VAL A 46 15.10 -0.93 2.31
N VAL A 47 13.94 -0.69 2.91
CA VAL A 47 12.95 0.26 2.35
C VAL A 47 13.28 1.69 2.77
N ALA A 48 13.86 1.89 3.96
CA ALA A 48 14.26 3.19 4.50
C ALA A 48 15.20 3.99 3.55
N LYS A 49 16.08 3.30 2.81
CA LYS A 49 16.98 3.95 1.83
C LYS A 49 16.27 4.55 0.61
N TYR A 50 15.00 4.21 0.41
CA TYR A 50 14.18 4.69 -0.70
C TYR A 50 13.16 5.75 -0.26
N ILE A 51 13.28 6.29 0.95
CA ILE A 51 12.42 7.36 1.44
C ILE A 51 13.00 8.71 1.00
N PRO A 52 12.29 9.49 0.17
CA PRO A 52 12.70 10.84 -0.16
C PRO A 52 12.76 11.71 1.10
N THR A 53 13.75 12.57 1.19
CA THR A 53 13.77 13.63 2.21
C THR A 53 12.70 14.70 1.91
N GLY A 54 12.28 15.47 2.90
CA GLY A 54 11.32 16.58 2.71
C GLY A 54 9.99 16.37 3.42
N ASN A 55 9.02 17.25 3.17
CA ASN A 55 7.75 17.31 3.92
C ASN A 55 6.50 17.46 3.03
N ARG A 56 6.64 17.29 1.71
CA ARG A 56 5.53 17.36 0.73
C ARG A 56 4.98 15.98 0.37
N GLY A 57 5.74 14.93 0.67
CA GLY A 57 5.38 13.55 0.35
C GLY A 57 4.56 12.88 1.42
N ASN A 58 3.58 12.10 1.00
CA ASN A 58 2.89 11.12 1.82
C ASN A 58 3.37 9.72 1.43
N ILE A 59 3.63 8.86 2.41
CA ILE A 59 4.15 7.51 2.15
C ILE A 59 3.25 6.50 2.86
N LEU A 60 2.74 5.54 2.09
CA LEU A 60 1.97 4.41 2.59
C LEU A 60 2.79 3.13 2.44
N PHE A 61 2.83 2.32 3.50
CA PHE A 61 3.44 1.00 3.49
C PHE A 61 2.35 -0.04 3.70
N THR A 62 2.29 -1.05 2.83
CA THR A 62 1.53 -2.29 3.12
C THR A 62 2.56 -3.36 3.50
N SER A 63 2.31 -4.09 4.59
CA SER A 63 3.25 -5.09 5.09
C SER A 63 2.57 -6.07 6.03
N ARG A 64 2.99 -7.34 5.97
CA ARG A 64 2.72 -8.37 6.96
C ARG A 64 3.75 -8.36 8.09
N ASN A 65 4.85 -7.62 7.94
CA ASN A 65 5.90 -7.51 8.95
C ASN A 65 5.57 -6.39 9.95
N PRO A 66 5.20 -6.72 11.21
CA PRO A 66 4.88 -5.70 12.22
C PRO A 66 6.09 -4.83 12.59
N GLY A 67 7.32 -5.26 12.25
CA GLY A 67 8.55 -4.50 12.48
C GLY A 67 8.67 -3.21 11.67
N VAL A 68 7.86 -3.03 10.61
CA VAL A 68 7.79 -1.76 9.86
C VAL A 68 7.26 -0.63 10.77
N GLY A 69 6.22 -0.93 11.55
CA GLY A 69 5.62 -0.05 12.57
C GLY A 69 6.48 0.04 13.82
N GLY A 70 7.50 0.88 13.80
CA GLY A 70 8.44 1.11 14.91
C GLY A 70 9.90 1.23 14.48
N SER A 71 10.22 0.92 13.21
CA SER A 71 11.56 1.11 12.65
C SER A 71 11.63 2.23 11.61
N ILE A 72 10.68 2.26 10.67
CA ILE A 72 10.58 3.28 9.63
C ILE A 72 9.54 4.34 10.01
N ILE A 73 8.38 3.89 10.43
CA ILE A 73 7.25 4.73 10.83
C ILE A 73 7.00 4.58 12.32
N THR A 74 6.36 5.57 12.94
CA THR A 74 5.99 5.48 14.35
C THR A 74 4.82 4.51 14.52
N ARG A 75 4.63 3.98 15.73
CA ARG A 75 3.53 3.03 15.98
C ARG A 75 2.16 3.72 15.85
N GLU A 76 2.09 5.01 16.13
CA GLU A 76 0.89 5.83 16.06
C GLU A 76 0.41 6.04 14.62
N THR A 77 1.30 5.93 13.63
CA THR A 77 0.97 6.02 12.21
C THR A 77 0.84 4.65 11.54
N SER A 78 0.91 3.58 12.32
CA SER A 78 0.69 2.21 11.84
C SER A 78 -0.73 1.74 12.14
N ILE A 79 -1.36 1.09 11.16
CA ILE A 79 -2.69 0.51 11.29
C ILE A 79 -2.55 -0.99 11.10
N LYS A 80 -2.89 -1.76 12.13
CA LYS A 80 -3.06 -3.20 11.99
C LYS A 80 -4.39 -3.46 11.30
N VAL A 81 -4.35 -4.17 10.18
CA VAL A 81 -5.54 -4.70 9.54
C VAL A 81 -5.95 -5.93 10.33
N GLU A 82 -7.14 -5.88 10.93
CA GLU A 82 -7.72 -7.00 11.66
C GLU A 82 -8.39 -7.99 10.71
N ASP A 83 -8.82 -9.12 11.26
CA ASP A 83 -9.54 -10.14 10.51
C ASP A 83 -10.83 -9.57 9.90
N MET A 84 -11.18 -10.06 8.71
CA MET A 84 -12.42 -9.70 8.04
C MET A 84 -13.62 -10.25 8.83
N GLY A 85 -14.64 -9.41 9.03
CA GLY A 85 -15.87 -9.85 9.66
C GLY A 85 -16.60 -10.91 8.84
N GLU A 86 -17.38 -11.77 9.50
CA GLU A 86 -18.13 -12.86 8.84
C GLU A 86 -19.06 -12.32 7.74
N GLU A 87 -19.78 -11.22 7.99
CA GLU A 87 -20.67 -10.61 7.01
C GLU A 87 -19.92 -10.15 5.75
N ASP A 88 -18.79 -9.44 5.93
CA ASP A 88 -17.93 -9.01 4.82
C ASP A 88 -17.34 -10.20 4.06
N ALA A 89 -16.98 -11.28 4.76
CA ALA A 89 -16.48 -12.50 4.15
C ALA A 89 -17.54 -13.22 3.32
N ILE A 90 -18.79 -13.29 3.81
CA ILE A 90 -19.94 -13.82 3.06
C ILE A 90 -20.19 -12.98 1.79
N LEU A 91 -20.22 -11.65 1.95
CA LEU A 91 -20.41 -10.73 0.84
C LEU A 91 -19.31 -10.88 -0.21
N LEU A 92 -18.05 -10.96 0.22
CA LEU A 92 -16.91 -11.16 -0.67
C LEU A 92 -17.01 -12.49 -1.42
N LEU A 93 -17.39 -13.58 -0.75
CA LEU A 93 -17.53 -14.91 -1.35
C LEU A 93 -18.64 -14.91 -2.42
N LEU A 94 -19.82 -14.38 -2.10
CA LEU A 94 -20.96 -14.32 -3.03
C LEU A 94 -20.64 -13.45 -4.25
N LYS A 95 -20.02 -12.28 -4.05
CA LYS A 95 -19.57 -11.40 -5.15
C LYS A 95 -18.55 -12.10 -6.03
N SER A 96 -17.59 -12.81 -5.44
CA SER A 96 -16.56 -13.54 -6.18
C SER A 96 -17.13 -14.71 -6.99
N ALA A 97 -18.24 -15.29 -6.51
CA ALA A 97 -18.98 -16.35 -7.19
C ALA A 97 -20.02 -15.84 -8.20
N TRP A 98 -20.16 -14.52 -8.37
CA TRP A 98 -21.19 -13.88 -9.20
C TRP A 98 -22.64 -14.25 -8.79
N LEU A 99 -22.85 -14.45 -7.49
CA LEU A 99 -24.16 -14.76 -6.92
C LEU A 99 -24.78 -13.50 -6.28
N ASP A 100 -26.10 -13.48 -6.22
CA ASP A 100 -26.85 -12.39 -5.58
C ASP A 100 -26.60 -12.37 -4.07
N GLU A 101 -25.84 -11.36 -3.61
CA GLU A 101 -25.53 -11.18 -2.20
C GLU A 101 -26.75 -10.80 -1.34
N SER A 102 -27.86 -10.37 -1.95
CA SER A 102 -29.08 -10.02 -1.23
C SER A 102 -29.99 -11.22 -0.93
N SER A 103 -29.70 -12.39 -1.53
CA SER A 103 -30.47 -13.62 -1.34
C SER A 103 -30.18 -14.26 0.03
N PRO A 104 -31.19 -14.38 0.93
CA PRO A 104 -30.99 -14.99 2.24
C PRO A 104 -30.54 -16.46 2.18
N ASP A 105 -31.00 -17.19 1.17
CA ASP A 105 -30.63 -18.60 0.97
C ASP A 105 -29.16 -18.74 0.54
N MET A 106 -28.66 -17.81 -0.28
CA MET A 106 -27.26 -17.77 -0.68
C MET A 106 -26.35 -17.37 0.48
N GLN A 107 -26.73 -16.36 1.27
CA GLN A 107 -26.00 -15.98 2.49
C GLN A 107 -25.91 -17.14 3.47
N LYS A 108 -27.02 -17.84 3.71
CA LYS A 108 -27.06 -19.02 4.60
C LYS A 108 -26.16 -20.16 4.10
N THR A 109 -26.08 -20.34 2.79
CA THR A 109 -25.20 -21.36 2.17
C THR A 109 -23.72 -20.96 2.24
N ALA A 110 -23.42 -19.67 2.16
CA ALA A 110 -22.06 -19.13 2.16
C ALA A 110 -21.43 -19.03 3.57
N SER A 111 -22.23 -18.74 4.62
CA SER A 111 -21.75 -18.60 6.01
C SER A 111 -20.76 -19.68 6.48
N PRO A 112 -21.02 -21.01 6.32
CA PRO A 112 -20.09 -22.04 6.80
C PRO A 112 -18.76 -22.11 6.02
N ILE A 113 -18.67 -21.47 4.84
CA ILE A 113 -17.46 -21.42 4.01
C ILE A 113 -16.67 -20.13 4.27
N ALA A 114 -17.38 -19.04 4.58
CA ALA A 114 -16.82 -17.72 4.80
C ALA A 114 -16.05 -17.59 6.14
N ILE A 115 -16.26 -18.52 7.07
CA ILE A 115 -15.53 -18.58 8.35
C ILE A 115 -14.30 -19.47 8.16
N VAL A 116 -13.10 -18.90 8.26
CA VAL A 116 -11.81 -19.62 8.27
C VAL A 116 -11.04 -19.29 9.53
#